data_AF-A0A5C7SE65-F1
#
_entry.id   AF-A0A5C7SE65-F1
#
_cell.length_a   1.000
_cell.length_b   1.000
_cell.length_c   1.000
_cell.angle_alpha   90.00
_cell.angle_beta   90.00
_cell.angle_gamma   90.00
#
_symmetry.space_group_name_H-M   'P 1'
#
loop_
_entity.id
_entity.type
_entity.pdbx_description
1 polymer ?
#
loop_
_entity_poly.entity_id
_entity_poly.type
_entity_poly.pdbx_seq_one_letter_code
_entity_poly.pdbx_strand_id
1 'polypeptide(L)'
;LGQRTLRDLVTDETSRIRVDSRENFQKLSAFAAEYTPQVLPLLEHYSGERPLFELYSVEEEIQKALARRVDLKSGGYLIIDQTEAMTTIDVNTGGFVGARNFDDTIFKTNLEAAQSIARQLRVRNLGGIIIVDFIDMENIEHRSAVLDEFRKALARDHTKMTVNGFTSLGLVEMTRKRTRESLAHLLCEPCSTCNGRGEVKTARTVAYEILRELLREARQFNAREFRVLAAPNVIDLFLEEESQSLAMLSDFIDRTISLHPEASYGQEQFDIVLL
;
A
#
# COMPACT_ATOMS: atom_id res chain seq x y z
N LEU A 1 -6.90 -21.88 11.62
CA LEU A 1 -5.92 -20.79 11.84
C LEU A 1 -5.45 -20.70 13.30
N GLY A 2 -6.35 -20.60 14.29
CA GLY A 2 -5.98 -20.39 15.70
C GLY A 2 -4.96 -21.40 16.27
N GLN A 3 -5.12 -22.70 16.01
CA GLN A 3 -4.20 -23.75 16.49
C GLN A 3 -2.77 -23.57 15.95
N ARG A 4 -2.65 -23.16 14.68
CA ARG A 4 -1.36 -22.87 14.05
C ARG A 4 -0.73 -21.61 14.63
N THR A 5 -1.53 -20.57 14.89
CA THR A 5 -1.07 -19.35 15.55
C THR A 5 -0.52 -19.66 16.95
N LEU A 6 -1.22 -20.49 17.71
CA LEU A 6 -0.79 -20.97 19.03
C LEU A 6 0.57 -21.69 19.00
N ARG A 7 0.80 -22.53 17.99
CA ARG A 7 2.07 -23.25 17.84
C ARG A 7 3.20 -22.35 17.31
N ASP A 8 2.91 -21.49 16.34
CA ASP A 8 3.94 -20.79 15.56
C ASP A 8 4.33 -19.41 16.18
N LEU A 9 3.47 -18.79 17.00
CA LEU A 9 3.69 -17.42 17.52
C LEU A 9 3.86 -17.32 19.04
N VAL A 10 3.52 -18.37 19.81
CA VAL A 10 3.68 -18.32 21.27
C VAL A 10 5.14 -18.53 21.63
N THR A 11 5.67 -17.60 22.40
CA THR A 11 7.06 -17.59 22.88
C THR A 11 7.08 -17.60 24.41
N ASP A 12 8.26 -17.80 25.00
CA ASP A 12 8.45 -17.75 26.46
C ASP A 12 8.15 -16.35 27.05
N GLU A 13 8.14 -15.30 26.21
CA GLU A 13 7.75 -13.94 26.60
C GLU A 13 6.23 -13.74 26.63
N THR A 14 5.45 -14.70 26.13
CA THR A 14 3.99 -14.61 26.05
C THR A 14 3.38 -14.79 27.44
N SER A 15 2.78 -13.74 27.98
CA SER A 15 2.18 -13.77 29.32
C SER A 15 0.73 -14.27 29.34
N ARG A 16 -0.06 -13.94 28.31
CA ARG A 16 -1.50 -14.26 28.21
C ARG A 16 -1.95 -14.38 26.76
N ILE A 17 -2.90 -15.26 26.50
CA ILE A 17 -3.56 -15.46 25.20
C ILE A 17 -5.07 -15.29 25.42
N ARG A 18 -5.61 -14.16 24.97
CA ARG A 18 -7.02 -13.81 25.17
C ARG A 18 -7.87 -14.21 23.95
N VAL A 19 -8.98 -14.89 24.21
CA VAL A 19 -9.92 -15.35 23.18
C VAL A 19 -11.32 -14.90 23.56
N ASP A 20 -11.96 -14.08 22.72
CA ASP A 20 -13.29 -13.49 22.93
C ASP A 20 -14.45 -14.39 22.46
N SER A 21 -14.16 -15.46 21.72
CA SER A 21 -15.13 -16.49 21.34
C SER A 21 -15.01 -17.72 22.24
N ARG A 22 -16.11 -18.07 22.92
CA ARG A 22 -16.19 -19.25 23.80
C ARG A 22 -15.91 -20.55 23.05
N GLU A 23 -16.46 -20.68 21.86
CA GLU A 23 -16.27 -21.86 20.99
C GLU A 23 -14.79 -22.00 20.60
N ASN A 24 -14.16 -20.90 20.16
CA ASN A 24 -12.75 -20.92 19.80
C ASN A 24 -11.86 -21.20 21.01
N PHE A 25 -12.15 -20.63 22.17
CA PHE A 25 -11.42 -20.91 23.41
C PHE A 25 -11.43 -22.41 23.72
N GLN A 26 -12.58 -23.07 23.69
CA GLN A 26 -12.68 -24.51 23.94
C GLN A 26 -11.86 -25.33 22.94
N LYS A 27 -11.96 -25.02 21.64
CA LYS A 27 -11.18 -25.70 20.58
C LYS A 27 -9.67 -25.52 20.79
N LEU A 28 -9.24 -24.33 21.19
CA LEU A 28 -7.83 -24.01 21.43
C LEU A 28 -7.31 -24.66 22.72
N SER A 29 -8.10 -24.69 23.78
CA SER A 29 -7.74 -25.39 25.03
C SER A 29 -7.58 -26.89 24.82
N ALA A 30 -8.50 -27.52 24.07
CA ALA A 30 -8.38 -28.94 23.75
C ALA A 30 -7.11 -29.24 22.95
N PHE A 31 -6.83 -28.43 21.92
CA PHE A 31 -5.60 -28.54 21.14
C PHE A 31 -4.34 -28.32 21.99
N ALA A 32 -4.34 -27.31 22.86
CA ALA A 32 -3.19 -27.01 23.72
C ALA A 32 -2.94 -28.13 24.74
N ALA A 33 -3.99 -28.75 25.30
CA ALA A 33 -3.84 -29.88 26.22
C ALA A 33 -3.17 -31.09 25.56
N GLU A 34 -3.41 -31.33 24.27
CA GLU A 34 -2.86 -32.47 23.53
C GLU A 34 -1.46 -32.18 22.96
N TYR A 35 -1.23 -31.00 22.36
CA TYR A 35 -0.03 -30.72 21.56
C TYR A 35 0.93 -29.70 22.18
N THR A 36 0.45 -28.78 23.03
CA THR A 36 1.27 -27.71 23.64
C THR A 36 0.87 -27.41 25.09
N PRO A 37 1.05 -28.37 26.04
CA PRO A 37 0.52 -28.26 27.40
C PRO A 37 1.05 -27.04 28.17
N GLN A 38 2.26 -26.58 27.86
CA GLN A 38 2.89 -25.40 28.44
C GLN A 38 2.14 -24.09 28.14
N VAL A 39 1.35 -24.06 27.05
CA VAL A 39 0.60 -22.87 26.63
C VAL A 39 -0.80 -22.84 27.25
N LEU A 40 -1.32 -24.00 27.65
CA LEU A 40 -2.66 -24.12 28.22
C LEU A 40 -2.93 -23.16 29.39
N PRO A 41 -2.00 -22.93 30.35
CA PRO A 41 -2.21 -21.99 31.45
C PRO A 41 -2.29 -20.52 31.02
N LEU A 42 -1.80 -20.18 29.83
CA LEU A 42 -1.81 -18.82 29.29
C LEU A 42 -3.13 -18.47 28.60
N LEU A 43 -3.95 -19.47 28.26
CA LEU A 43 -5.22 -19.28 27.56
C LEU A 43 -6.29 -18.75 28.51
N GLU A 44 -6.83 -17.58 28.20
CA GLU A 44 -7.91 -16.91 28.93
C GLU A 44 -9.11 -16.63 28.02
N HIS A 45 -10.30 -17.07 28.42
CA HIS A 45 -11.53 -16.64 27.76
C HIS A 45 -11.89 -15.22 28.21
N TYR A 46 -11.92 -14.29 27.27
CA TYR A 46 -12.28 -12.91 27.51
C TYR A 46 -13.79 -12.73 27.31
N SER A 47 -14.51 -12.33 28.37
CA SER A 47 -15.95 -12.10 28.35
C SER A 47 -16.33 -10.65 28.67
N GLY A 48 -15.41 -9.70 28.46
CA GLY A 48 -15.70 -8.28 28.65
C GLY A 48 -16.58 -7.73 27.53
N GLU A 49 -17.30 -6.65 27.82
CA GLU A 49 -18.20 -6.01 26.84
C GLU A 49 -17.44 -5.31 25.70
N ARG A 50 -16.24 -4.79 25.98
CA ARG A 50 -15.44 -4.08 24.98
C ARG A 50 -14.68 -5.07 24.09
N PRO A 51 -14.77 -4.98 22.74
CA PRO A 51 -14.04 -5.86 21.84
C PRO A 51 -12.52 -5.84 22.10
N LEU A 52 -11.86 -7.01 21.99
CA LEU A 52 -10.43 -7.13 22.29
C LEU A 52 -9.56 -6.18 21.43
N PHE A 53 -9.85 -6.06 20.14
CA PHE A 53 -9.05 -5.23 19.24
C PHE A 53 -9.17 -3.75 19.58
N GLU A 54 -10.34 -3.31 20.03
CA GLU A 54 -10.55 -1.93 20.48
C GLU A 54 -9.86 -1.67 21.83
N LEU A 55 -9.97 -2.62 22.77
CA LEU A 55 -9.34 -2.53 24.09
C LEU A 55 -7.82 -2.34 24.00
N TYR A 56 -7.17 -2.93 22.99
CA TYR A 56 -5.73 -2.88 22.77
C TYR A 56 -5.30 -2.02 21.57
N SER A 57 -6.20 -1.22 21.00
CA SER A 57 -5.94 -0.35 19.83
C SER A 57 -5.35 -1.08 18.62
N VAL A 58 -5.67 -2.36 18.44
CA VAL A 58 -5.22 -3.17 17.30
C VAL A 58 -5.82 -2.66 16.00
N GLU A 59 -7.08 -2.20 16.03
CA GLU A 59 -7.77 -1.65 14.86
C GLU A 59 -7.03 -0.44 14.28
N GLU A 60 -6.61 0.49 15.14
CA GLU A 60 -5.80 1.64 14.73
C GLU A 60 -4.46 1.23 14.12
N GLU A 61 -3.82 0.20 14.67
CA GLU A 61 -2.56 -0.31 14.13
C GLU A 61 -2.73 -1.02 12.79
N ILE A 62 -3.87 -1.69 12.55
CA ILE A 62 -4.21 -2.26 11.24
C ILE A 62 -4.36 -1.12 10.22
N GLN A 63 -5.11 -0.07 10.54
CA GLN A 63 -5.28 1.08 9.65
C GLN A 63 -3.95 1.77 9.32
N LYS A 64 -3.08 1.97 10.33
CA LYS A 64 -1.72 2.50 10.12
C LYS A 64 -0.85 1.57 9.27
N ALA A 65 -1.02 0.26 9.39
CA ALA A 65 -0.29 -0.72 8.59
C ALA A 65 -0.78 -0.81 7.13
N LEU A 66 -2.01 -0.42 6.85
CA LEU A 66 -2.53 -0.32 5.48
C LEU A 66 -2.12 1.00 4.79
N ALA A 67 -1.80 2.04 5.56
CA ALA A 67 -1.37 3.31 5.01
C ALA A 67 -0.02 3.20 4.26
N ARG A 68 0.12 3.94 3.15
CA ARG A 68 1.39 4.04 2.40
C ARG A 68 2.50 4.71 3.21
N ARG A 69 2.14 5.72 4.01
CA ARG A 69 3.05 6.50 4.87
C ARG A 69 3.02 6.00 6.31
N VAL A 70 4.18 5.89 6.95
CA VAL A 70 4.32 5.56 8.37
C VAL A 70 5.14 6.64 9.07
N ASP A 71 4.52 7.39 9.97
CA ASP A 71 5.22 8.43 10.73
C ASP A 71 6.17 7.84 11.78
N LEU A 72 7.33 8.48 11.93
CA LEU A 72 8.32 8.21 12.96
C LEU A 72 8.13 9.21 14.12
N LYS A 73 8.50 8.81 15.34
CA LYS A 73 8.35 9.60 16.58
C LYS A 73 9.10 10.93 16.50
N SER A 74 10.24 10.96 15.82
CA SER A 74 11.05 12.18 15.66
C SER A 74 10.58 13.10 14.52
N GLY A 75 9.43 12.84 13.88
CA GLY A 75 8.87 13.69 12.82
C GLY A 75 9.29 13.34 11.40
N GLY A 76 10.20 12.38 11.24
CA GLY A 76 10.43 11.70 9.98
C GLY A 76 9.28 10.76 9.60
N TYR A 77 9.34 10.15 8.43
CA TYR A 77 8.35 9.18 7.98
C TYR A 77 8.94 8.20 6.98
N LEU A 78 8.29 7.05 6.85
CA LEU A 78 8.58 6.03 5.85
C LEU A 78 7.52 6.07 4.75
N ILE A 79 7.92 5.84 3.51
CA ILE A 79 7.02 5.53 2.40
C ILE A 79 7.26 4.07 2.01
N ILE A 80 6.21 3.25 2.07
CA ILE A 80 6.29 1.81 1.76
C ILE A 80 5.46 1.56 0.50
N ASP A 81 6.13 1.16 -0.57
CA ASP A 81 5.52 0.85 -1.85
C ASP A 81 5.72 -0.63 -2.20
N GLN A 82 4.61 -1.34 -2.40
CA GLN A 82 4.61 -2.74 -2.80
C GLN A 82 4.33 -2.83 -4.31
N THR A 83 5.31 -3.29 -5.06
CA THR A 83 5.14 -3.64 -6.49
C THR A 83 4.94 -5.15 -6.65
N GLU A 84 4.75 -5.60 -7.89
CA GLU A 84 4.63 -7.03 -8.21
C GLU A 84 5.89 -7.82 -7.80
N ALA A 85 7.08 -7.30 -8.14
CA ALA A 85 8.34 -7.99 -7.96
C ALA A 85 8.98 -7.76 -6.58
N MET A 86 8.88 -6.55 -6.05
CA MET A 86 9.59 -6.14 -4.83
C MET A 86 8.84 -5.09 -4.01
N THR A 87 9.30 -4.89 -2.78
CA THR A 87 8.84 -3.79 -1.91
C THR A 87 9.97 -2.79 -1.72
N THR A 88 9.68 -1.51 -1.93
CA THR A 88 10.61 -0.41 -1.69
C THR A 88 10.18 0.35 -0.45
N ILE A 89 11.14 0.73 0.39
CA ILE A 89 10.90 1.50 1.61
C ILE A 89 11.83 2.68 1.64
N ASP A 90 11.28 3.88 1.59
CA ASP A 90 12.01 5.15 1.55
C ASP A 90 11.91 5.87 2.91
N VAL A 91 13.03 6.41 3.39
CA VAL A 91 13.13 7.08 4.69
C VAL A 91 13.27 8.59 4.50
N ASN A 92 12.40 9.36 5.15
CA ASN A 92 12.42 10.82 5.09
C ASN A 92 12.57 11.44 6.49
N THR A 93 13.36 12.52 6.59
CA THR A 93 13.53 13.30 7.83
C THR A 93 12.33 14.20 8.16
N GLY A 94 11.44 14.44 7.19
CA GLY A 94 10.30 15.35 7.36
C GLY A 94 10.74 16.81 7.55
N GLY A 95 9.87 17.63 8.16
CA GLY A 95 10.13 19.05 8.39
C GLY A 95 11.02 19.35 9.61
N PHE A 96 11.44 18.33 10.37
CA PHE A 96 12.21 18.49 11.59
C PHE A 96 13.71 18.50 11.29
N VAL A 97 14.19 19.58 10.70
CA VAL A 97 15.64 19.82 10.56
C VAL A 97 16.08 20.68 11.74
N GLY A 98 16.58 20.04 12.81
CA GLY A 98 17.15 20.74 13.94
C GLY A 98 18.29 21.66 13.48
N ALA A 99 18.27 22.93 13.89
CA ALA A 99 19.18 23.97 13.42
C ALA A 99 20.68 23.74 13.75
N ARG A 100 21.03 22.65 14.43
CA ARG A 100 22.40 22.26 14.76
C ARG A 100 22.55 20.74 14.61
N ASN A 101 23.42 20.33 13.67
CA ASN A 101 23.82 18.98 13.26
C ASN A 101 22.78 18.18 12.44
N PHE A 102 22.84 18.40 11.13
CA PHE A 102 22.09 17.65 10.12
C PHE A 102 22.44 16.15 10.13
N ASP A 103 23.73 15.81 10.19
CA ASP A 103 24.22 14.43 10.15
C ASP A 103 23.73 13.59 11.34
N ASP A 104 23.72 14.17 12.54
CA ASP A 104 23.21 13.51 13.75
C ASP A 104 21.70 13.27 13.66
N THR A 105 20.97 14.20 13.03
CA THR A 105 19.52 14.09 12.82
C THR A 105 19.21 12.98 11.83
N ILE A 106 19.97 12.91 10.72
CA ILE A 106 19.87 11.81 9.75
C ILE A 106 20.14 10.48 10.42
N PHE A 107 21.25 10.38 11.15
CA PHE A 107 21.64 9.13 11.80
C PHE A 107 20.58 8.62 12.78
N LYS A 108 20.04 9.50 13.62
CA LYS A 108 18.94 9.17 14.53
C LYS A 108 17.67 8.75 13.80
N THR A 109 17.33 9.44 12.72
CA THR A 109 16.16 9.12 11.89
C THR A 109 16.31 7.74 11.26
N ASN A 110 17.48 7.40 10.73
CA ASN A 110 17.75 6.09 10.15
C ASN A 110 17.73 4.96 11.20
N LEU A 111 18.24 5.19 12.41
CA LEU A 111 18.13 4.23 13.52
C LEU A 111 16.66 3.97 13.91
N GLU A 112 15.85 5.03 13.97
CA GLU A 112 14.42 4.89 14.23
C GLU A 112 13.70 4.16 13.08
N ALA A 113 14.03 4.53 11.84
CA ALA A 113 13.52 3.89 10.64
C ALA A 113 13.82 2.40 10.65
N ALA A 114 15.05 1.98 10.99
CA ALA A 114 15.43 0.57 11.05
C ALA A 114 14.50 -0.25 11.99
N GLN A 115 14.17 0.29 13.17
CA GLN A 115 13.25 -0.36 14.11
C GLN A 115 11.81 -0.39 13.56
N SER A 116 11.36 0.72 12.98
CA SER A 116 10.01 0.84 12.43
C SER A 116 9.81 -0.08 11.23
N ILE A 117 10.77 -0.13 10.29
CA ILE A 117 10.77 -1.02 9.13
C ILE A 117 10.67 -2.47 9.58
N ALA A 118 11.51 -2.92 10.51
CA ALA A 118 11.47 -4.29 11.01
C ALA A 118 10.09 -4.66 11.62
N ARG A 119 9.44 -3.71 12.30
CA ARG A 119 8.05 -3.88 12.79
C ARG A 119 7.07 -3.96 11.62
N GLN A 120 7.13 -3.05 10.65
CA GLN A 120 6.22 -3.00 9.51
C GLN A 120 6.30 -4.25 8.64
N LEU A 121 7.50 -4.82 8.43
CA LEU A 121 7.65 -6.09 7.71
C LEU A 121 6.85 -7.23 8.36
N ARG A 122 6.80 -7.28 9.70
CA ARG A 122 6.01 -8.27 10.44
C ARG A 122 4.52 -7.97 10.39
N VAL A 123 4.12 -6.74 10.72
CA VAL A 123 2.69 -6.36 10.81
C VAL A 123 2.01 -6.44 9.45
N ARG A 124 2.68 -5.99 8.38
CA ARG A 124 2.18 -6.06 7.01
C ARG A 124 2.42 -7.42 6.35
N ASN A 125 3.17 -8.31 6.99
CA ASN A 125 3.65 -9.58 6.47
C ASN A 125 4.29 -9.46 5.05
N LEU A 126 5.20 -8.51 4.89
CA LEU A 126 5.88 -8.24 3.61
C LEU A 126 6.95 -9.30 3.36
N GLY A 127 7.06 -9.81 2.14
CA GLY A 127 8.02 -10.85 1.79
C GLY A 127 8.36 -10.86 0.31
N GLY A 128 9.48 -11.51 -0.03
CA GLY A 128 10.16 -11.39 -1.31
C GLY A 128 11.39 -10.50 -1.18
N ILE A 129 11.70 -9.80 -2.27
CA ILE A 129 12.80 -8.82 -2.30
C ILE A 129 12.30 -7.52 -1.70
N ILE A 130 13.06 -6.97 -0.76
CA ILE A 130 12.79 -5.69 -0.11
C ILE A 130 14.04 -4.83 -0.26
N ILE A 131 13.84 -3.60 -0.71
CA ILE A 131 14.87 -2.58 -0.85
C ILE A 131 14.55 -1.46 0.12
N VAL A 132 15.52 -1.10 0.95
CA VAL A 132 15.40 0.00 1.91
C VAL A 132 16.35 1.11 1.50
N ASP A 133 15.79 2.29 1.24
CA ASP A 133 16.50 3.52 0.94
C ASP A 133 16.59 4.35 2.24
N PHE A 134 17.69 4.15 2.96
CA PHE A 134 18.01 4.99 4.12
C PHE A 134 18.57 6.32 3.64
N ILE A 135 18.32 7.39 4.39
CA ILE A 135 18.88 8.71 4.07
C ILE A 135 20.41 8.62 4.03
N ASP A 136 21.01 9.23 3.01
CA ASP A 136 22.46 9.21 2.80
C ASP A 136 23.26 9.63 4.04
N MET A 137 24.31 8.86 4.33
CA MET A 137 25.24 9.10 5.44
C MET A 137 26.67 9.05 4.93
N GLU A 138 27.42 10.14 5.11
CA GLU A 138 28.83 10.20 4.73
C GLU A 138 29.72 9.32 5.64
N ASN A 139 29.38 9.25 6.93
CA ASN A 139 30.13 8.47 7.90
C ASN A 139 29.85 6.96 7.79
N ILE A 140 30.89 6.18 7.51
CA ILE A 140 30.84 4.71 7.42
C ILE A 140 30.43 4.08 8.76
N GLU A 141 30.84 4.66 9.90
CA GLU A 141 30.46 4.18 11.22
C GLU A 141 28.95 4.30 11.44
N HIS A 142 28.34 5.39 10.97
CA HIS A 142 26.89 5.57 11.02
C HIS A 142 26.16 4.52 10.18
N ARG A 143 26.65 4.25 8.96
CA ARG A 143 26.11 3.19 8.10
C ARG A 143 26.18 1.82 8.78
N SER A 144 27.32 1.48 9.37
CA SER A 144 27.48 0.20 10.09
C SER A 144 26.51 0.11 11.27
N ALA A 145 26.40 1.17 12.08
CA ALA A 145 25.51 1.19 13.24
C ALA A 145 24.02 1.07 12.86
N VAL A 146 23.57 1.73 11.78
CA VAL A 146 22.20 1.58 11.25
C VAL A 146 21.96 0.14 10.80
N LEU A 147 22.91 -0.47 10.09
CA LEU A 147 22.77 -1.85 9.62
C LEU A 147 22.71 -2.86 10.78
N ASP A 148 23.50 -2.65 11.82
CA ASP A 148 23.51 -3.51 13.00
C ASP A 148 22.23 -3.38 13.83
N GLU A 149 21.73 -2.15 14.01
CA GLU A 149 20.43 -1.94 14.65
C GLU A 149 19.30 -2.53 13.81
N PHE A 150 19.38 -2.46 12.47
CA PHE A 150 18.40 -3.08 11.59
C PHE A 150 18.39 -4.61 11.74
N ARG A 151 19.57 -5.25 11.71
CA ARG A 151 19.70 -6.71 11.96
C ARG A 151 19.16 -7.10 13.33
N LYS A 152 19.45 -6.32 14.37
CA LYS A 152 18.94 -6.55 15.73
C LYS A 152 17.42 -6.43 15.81
N ALA A 153 16.82 -5.44 15.15
CA ALA A 153 15.37 -5.26 15.11
C ALA A 153 14.67 -6.40 14.32
N LEU A 154 15.31 -6.88 13.26
CA LEU A 154 14.87 -8.01 12.45
C LEU A 154 14.97 -9.37 13.16
N ALA A 155 15.91 -9.53 14.11
CA ALA A 155 16.07 -10.78 14.87
C ALA A 155 14.82 -11.20 15.66
N ARG A 156 13.88 -10.28 15.90
CA ARG A 156 12.56 -10.56 16.51
C ARG A 156 11.57 -11.22 15.54
N ASP A 157 11.92 -11.36 14.26
CA ASP A 157 11.10 -12.02 13.26
C ASP A 157 11.62 -13.45 13.01
N HIS A 158 10.76 -14.44 13.23
CA HIS A 158 11.09 -15.85 13.03
C HIS A 158 11.12 -16.27 11.56
N THR A 159 10.75 -15.38 10.64
CA THR A 159 10.75 -15.65 9.20
C THR A 159 12.17 -15.64 8.67
N LYS A 160 12.56 -16.70 7.94
CA LYS A 160 13.88 -16.77 7.29
C LYS A 160 14.08 -15.57 6.38
N MET A 161 15.18 -14.85 6.59
CA MET A 161 15.55 -13.68 5.82
C MET A 161 17.06 -13.58 5.62
N THR A 162 17.49 -12.75 4.67
CA THR A 162 18.88 -12.41 4.41
C THR A 162 18.96 -10.91 4.21
N VAL A 163 19.89 -10.26 4.90
CA VAL A 163 20.12 -8.81 4.84
C VAL A 163 21.53 -8.59 4.36
N ASN A 164 21.67 -7.95 3.19
CA ASN A 164 22.95 -7.56 2.64
C ASN A 164 23.42 -6.24 3.26
N GLY A 165 24.67 -5.87 2.99
CA GLY A 165 25.17 -4.53 3.33
C GLY A 165 24.55 -3.46 2.43
N PHE A 166 24.98 -2.23 2.64
CA PHE A 166 24.69 -1.16 1.70
C PHE A 166 25.32 -1.43 0.34
N THR A 167 24.56 -1.19 -0.73
CA THR A 167 25.03 -1.23 -2.11
C THR A 167 25.87 0.00 -2.45
N SER A 168 26.44 0.01 -3.66
CA SER A 168 27.12 1.20 -4.21
C SER A 168 26.18 2.39 -4.41
N LEU A 169 24.87 2.15 -4.49
CA LEU A 169 23.84 3.18 -4.62
C LEU A 169 23.30 3.67 -3.27
N GLY A 170 23.81 3.18 -2.13
CA GLY A 170 23.31 3.59 -0.81
C GLY A 170 22.07 2.82 -0.34
N LEU A 171 21.58 1.85 -1.12
CA LEU A 171 20.42 1.03 -0.77
C LEU A 171 20.80 -0.19 0.07
N VAL A 172 19.92 -0.63 0.97
CA VAL A 172 20.03 -1.91 1.68
C VAL A 172 19.09 -2.92 1.05
N GLU A 173 19.67 -4.03 0.57
CA GLU A 173 18.92 -5.12 -0.04
C GLU A 173 18.66 -6.22 0.99
N MET A 174 17.44 -6.73 1.03
CA MET A 174 17.12 -7.91 1.81
C MET A 174 16.11 -8.82 1.12
N THR A 175 16.10 -10.08 1.53
CA THR A 175 15.05 -11.02 1.17
C THR A 175 14.38 -11.56 2.42
N ARG A 176 13.06 -11.66 2.42
CA ARG A 176 12.27 -12.25 3.50
C ARG A 176 11.35 -13.31 2.92
N LYS A 177 11.40 -14.54 3.42
CA LYS A 177 10.60 -15.66 2.87
C LYS A 177 9.10 -15.32 2.90
N ARG A 178 8.41 -15.48 1.76
CA ARG A 178 6.94 -15.37 1.70
C ARG A 178 6.33 -16.57 2.44
N THR A 179 5.56 -16.30 3.50
CA THR A 179 4.87 -17.31 4.30
C THR A 179 3.37 -17.36 4.01
N ARG A 180 2.76 -16.18 3.82
CA ARG A 180 1.35 -15.93 3.52
C ARG A 180 1.26 -14.64 2.69
N GLU A 181 0.06 -14.32 2.23
CA GLU A 181 -0.27 -13.05 1.60
C GLU A 181 0.00 -11.87 2.55
N SER A 182 0.31 -10.69 1.98
CA SER A 182 0.51 -9.47 2.76
C SER A 182 -0.83 -9.00 3.36
N LEU A 183 -0.76 -8.16 4.38
CA LEU A 183 -1.94 -7.62 5.05
C LEU A 183 -2.88 -6.90 4.06
N ALA A 184 -2.33 -6.07 3.17
CA ALA A 184 -3.10 -5.35 2.16
C ALA A 184 -3.77 -6.32 1.17
N HIS A 185 -3.11 -7.40 0.77
CA HIS A 185 -3.71 -8.38 -0.14
C HIS A 185 -4.85 -9.17 0.51
N LEU A 186 -4.82 -9.36 1.84
CA LEU A 186 -5.88 -10.02 2.58
C LEU A 186 -7.09 -9.12 2.87
N LEU A 187 -6.87 -7.81 3.02
CA LEU A 187 -7.88 -6.86 3.50
C LEU A 187 -8.37 -5.87 2.43
N CYS A 188 -7.72 -5.80 1.27
CA CYS A 188 -8.02 -4.83 0.24
C CYS A 188 -8.14 -5.50 -1.13
N GLU A 189 -8.93 -4.89 -2.00
CA GLU A 189 -9.06 -5.26 -3.41
C GLU A 189 -8.39 -4.19 -4.30
N PRO A 190 -7.99 -4.53 -5.53
CA PRO A 190 -7.49 -3.54 -6.47
C PRO A 190 -8.50 -2.41 -6.70
N CYS A 191 -8.02 -1.17 -6.82
CA CYS A 191 -8.88 -0.02 -7.09
C CYS A 191 -9.64 -0.22 -8.41
N SER A 192 -10.97 -0.20 -8.38
CA SER A 192 -11.82 -0.40 -9.56
C SER A 192 -11.64 0.66 -10.65
N THR A 193 -11.13 1.84 -10.29
CA THR A 193 -10.93 2.95 -11.22
C THR A 193 -9.61 2.84 -11.98
N CYS A 194 -8.50 2.58 -11.26
CA CYS A 194 -7.16 2.57 -11.85
C CYS A 194 -6.53 1.18 -11.96
N ASN A 195 -7.22 0.13 -11.50
CA ASN A 195 -6.73 -1.25 -11.42
C ASN A 195 -5.33 -1.37 -10.82
N GLY A 196 -5.07 -0.59 -9.77
CA GLY A 196 -3.79 -0.60 -9.05
C GLY A 196 -2.71 0.31 -9.64
N ARG A 197 -2.97 1.06 -10.73
CA ARG A 197 -1.98 2.02 -11.27
C ARG A 197 -1.66 3.18 -10.32
N GLY A 198 -2.58 3.53 -9.41
CA GLY A 198 -2.44 4.69 -8.52
C GLY A 198 -2.66 6.04 -9.19
N GLU A 199 -2.95 6.05 -10.50
CA GLU A 199 -3.20 7.24 -11.30
C GLU A 199 -4.24 6.97 -12.40
N VAL A 200 -4.87 8.05 -12.86
CA VAL A 200 -5.80 8.08 -13.99
C VAL A 200 -5.36 9.15 -14.98
N LYS A 201 -5.53 8.90 -16.28
CA LYS A 201 -5.30 9.88 -17.35
C LYS A 201 -6.10 11.14 -17.06
N THR A 202 -5.52 12.31 -17.33
CA THR A 202 -6.23 13.59 -17.19
C THR A 202 -7.43 13.66 -18.15
N ALA A 203 -8.46 14.45 -17.78
CA ALA A 203 -9.63 14.65 -18.62
C ALA A 203 -9.26 15.12 -20.05
N ARG A 204 -8.21 15.95 -20.17
CA ARG A 204 -7.68 16.40 -21.47
C ARG A 204 -7.10 15.28 -22.31
N THR A 205 -6.33 14.37 -21.70
CA THR A 205 -5.84 13.19 -22.43
C THR A 205 -6.99 12.34 -22.94
N VAL A 206 -8.03 12.15 -22.13
CA VAL A 206 -9.23 11.38 -22.52
C VAL A 206 -10.01 12.10 -23.63
N ALA A 207 -10.17 13.43 -23.56
CA ALA A 207 -10.80 14.21 -24.62
C ALA A 207 -10.07 14.04 -25.98
N TYR A 208 -8.75 14.09 -25.98
CA TYR A 208 -7.98 13.84 -27.21
C TYR A 208 -7.99 12.37 -27.67
N GLU A 209 -8.24 11.41 -26.78
CA GLU A 209 -8.54 10.02 -27.17
C GLU A 209 -9.89 9.93 -27.88
N ILE A 210 -10.93 10.56 -27.31
CA ILE A 210 -12.26 10.63 -27.91
C ILE A 210 -12.21 11.23 -29.31
N LEU A 211 -11.52 12.36 -29.52
CA LEU A 211 -11.40 12.98 -30.85
C LEU A 211 -10.73 12.04 -31.88
N ARG A 212 -9.72 11.27 -31.46
CA ARG A 212 -9.04 10.30 -32.33
C ARG A 212 -9.93 9.11 -32.66
N GLU A 213 -10.71 8.61 -31.70
CA GLU A 213 -11.67 7.53 -31.93
C GLU A 213 -12.84 8.00 -32.80
N LEU A 214 -13.39 9.20 -32.59
CA LEU A 214 -14.40 9.80 -33.48
C LEU A 214 -13.93 9.86 -34.93
N LEU A 215 -12.68 10.29 -35.18
CA LEU A 215 -12.10 10.31 -36.51
C LEU A 215 -11.97 8.90 -37.12
N ARG A 216 -11.64 7.89 -36.30
CA ARG A 216 -11.54 6.49 -36.74
C ARG A 216 -12.91 5.94 -37.11
N GLU A 217 -13.89 6.11 -36.22
CA GLU A 217 -15.27 5.65 -36.40
C GLU A 217 -15.92 6.32 -37.62
N ALA A 218 -15.70 7.63 -37.84
CA ALA A 218 -16.22 8.35 -39.00
C ALA A 218 -15.64 7.89 -40.34
N ARG A 219 -14.44 7.28 -40.36
CA ARG A 219 -13.87 6.68 -41.57
C ARG A 219 -14.41 5.28 -41.84
N GLN A 220 -14.83 4.56 -40.80
CA GLN A 220 -15.26 3.17 -40.88
C GLN A 220 -16.77 3.06 -41.09
N PHE A 221 -17.55 3.95 -40.47
CA PHE A 221 -19.00 3.90 -40.46
C PHE A 221 -19.60 5.19 -41.00
N ASN A 222 -20.69 5.05 -41.74
CA ASN A 222 -21.43 6.18 -42.28
C ASN A 222 -22.64 6.50 -41.38
N ALA A 223 -22.38 6.81 -40.12
CA ALA A 223 -23.39 7.32 -39.19
C ALA A 223 -23.73 8.78 -39.50
N ARG A 224 -24.94 9.24 -39.17
CA ARG A 224 -25.34 10.65 -39.33
C ARG A 224 -24.89 11.49 -38.13
N GLU A 225 -24.92 10.89 -36.96
CA GLU A 225 -24.54 11.52 -35.70
C GLU A 225 -23.66 10.57 -34.88
N PHE A 226 -22.64 11.14 -34.23
CA PHE A 226 -21.83 10.45 -33.24
C PHE A 226 -22.16 11.02 -31.87
N ARG A 227 -22.63 10.18 -30.96
CA ARG A 227 -22.92 10.55 -29.59
C ARG A 227 -21.80 10.11 -28.66
N VAL A 228 -21.11 11.06 -28.06
CA VAL A 228 -20.07 10.81 -27.04
C VAL A 228 -20.72 10.75 -25.67
N LEU A 229 -20.58 9.61 -25.00
CA LEU A 229 -20.91 9.41 -23.59
C LEU A 229 -19.60 9.40 -22.81
N ALA A 230 -19.40 10.32 -21.87
CA ALA A 230 -18.18 10.38 -21.06
C ALA A 230 -18.45 10.98 -19.67
N ALA A 231 -17.46 10.88 -18.78
CA ALA A 231 -17.53 11.51 -17.46
C ALA A 231 -17.78 13.03 -17.56
N PRO A 232 -18.54 13.65 -16.63
CA PRO A 232 -18.93 15.06 -16.72
C PRO A 232 -17.76 16.01 -16.95
N ASN A 233 -16.64 15.81 -16.25
CA ASN A 233 -15.46 16.67 -16.39
C ASN A 233 -14.76 16.57 -17.75
N VAL A 234 -14.91 15.46 -18.48
CA VAL A 234 -14.42 15.33 -19.87
C VAL A 234 -15.37 16.07 -20.83
N ILE A 235 -16.69 15.98 -20.58
CA ILE A 235 -17.69 16.70 -21.36
C ILE A 235 -17.57 18.21 -21.16
N ASP A 236 -17.41 18.68 -19.93
CA ASP A 236 -17.21 20.10 -19.61
C ASP A 236 -15.98 20.66 -20.36
N LEU A 237 -14.90 19.87 -20.44
CA LEU A 237 -13.72 20.26 -21.21
C LEU A 237 -14.02 20.45 -22.70
N PHE A 238 -14.87 19.60 -23.30
CA PHE A 238 -15.32 19.79 -24.68
C PHE A 238 -16.25 20.99 -24.88
N LEU A 239 -17.03 21.35 -23.86
CA LEU A 239 -17.93 22.51 -23.92
C LEU A 239 -17.17 23.83 -23.75
N GLU A 240 -16.04 23.80 -23.05
CA GLU A 240 -15.23 24.96 -22.74
C GLU A 240 -13.93 24.98 -23.59
N GLU A 241 -12.84 24.48 -23.03
CA GLU A 241 -11.48 24.62 -23.55
C GLU A 241 -11.27 23.96 -24.92
N GLU A 242 -11.89 22.80 -25.15
CA GLU A 242 -11.72 21.97 -26.36
C GLU A 242 -12.88 22.11 -27.35
N SER A 243 -13.74 23.12 -27.17
CA SER A 243 -14.88 23.40 -28.05
C SER A 243 -14.47 23.65 -29.50
N GLN A 244 -13.37 24.38 -29.73
CA GLN A 244 -12.85 24.64 -31.06
C GLN A 244 -12.32 23.35 -31.72
N SER A 245 -11.60 22.51 -30.96
CA SER A 245 -11.08 21.23 -31.43
C SER A 245 -12.21 20.29 -31.88
N LEU A 246 -13.30 20.23 -31.10
CA LEU A 246 -14.47 19.43 -31.42
C LEU A 246 -15.21 19.95 -32.66
N ALA A 247 -15.40 21.27 -32.76
CA ALA A 247 -16.04 21.88 -33.92
C ALA A 247 -15.26 21.62 -35.22
N MET A 248 -13.93 21.82 -35.19
CA MET A 248 -13.07 21.52 -36.33
C MET A 248 -13.16 20.05 -36.76
N LEU A 249 -13.23 19.12 -35.80
CA LEU A 249 -13.41 17.71 -36.13
C LEU A 249 -14.79 17.45 -36.75
N SER A 250 -15.86 17.98 -36.16
CA SER A 250 -17.23 17.85 -36.66
C SER A 250 -17.36 18.31 -38.11
N ASP A 251 -16.76 19.47 -38.43
CA ASP A 251 -16.70 20.02 -39.79
C ASP A 251 -15.86 19.15 -40.72
N PHE A 252 -14.72 18.65 -40.24
CA PHE A 252 -13.83 17.81 -41.05
C PHE A 252 -14.47 16.46 -41.44
N ILE A 253 -15.23 15.84 -40.53
CA ILE A 253 -15.92 14.58 -40.79
C ILE A 253 -17.29 14.78 -41.46
N ASP A 254 -17.79 16.01 -41.55
CA ASP A 254 -19.11 16.38 -42.08
C ASP A 254 -20.26 15.64 -41.36
N ARG A 255 -20.18 15.52 -40.02
CA ARG A 255 -21.14 14.80 -39.17
C ARG A 255 -21.37 15.52 -37.86
N THR A 256 -22.57 15.40 -37.32
CA THR A 256 -22.94 16.00 -36.03
C THR A 256 -22.34 15.17 -34.89
N ILE A 257 -21.73 15.85 -33.92
CA ILE A 257 -21.25 15.23 -32.68
C ILE A 257 -22.09 15.76 -31.51
N SER A 258 -22.75 14.87 -30.78
CA SER A 258 -23.48 15.21 -29.55
C SER A 258 -22.71 14.75 -28.32
N LEU A 259 -22.75 15.55 -27.26
CA LEU A 259 -22.05 15.30 -26.00
C LEU A 259 -23.06 15.00 -24.90
N HIS A 260 -22.86 13.90 -24.19
CA HIS A 260 -23.76 13.46 -23.13
C HIS A 260 -22.94 13.07 -21.89
N PRO A 261 -23.07 13.80 -20.76
CA PRO A 261 -22.39 13.46 -19.53
C PRO A 261 -23.04 12.22 -18.89
N GLU A 262 -22.20 11.26 -18.51
CA GLU A 262 -22.62 10.05 -17.80
C GLU A 262 -21.98 10.02 -16.41
N ALA A 263 -22.79 10.26 -15.37
CA ALA A 263 -22.31 10.40 -13.99
C ALA A 263 -21.77 9.09 -13.41
N SER A 264 -22.16 7.95 -13.98
CA SER A 264 -21.65 6.64 -13.57
C SER A 264 -20.25 6.33 -14.12
N TYR A 265 -19.75 7.11 -15.08
CA TYR A 265 -18.47 6.83 -15.74
C TYR A 265 -17.31 7.40 -14.95
N GLY A 266 -16.27 6.59 -14.77
CA GLY A 266 -14.95 7.06 -14.37
C GLY A 266 -14.31 7.93 -15.45
N GLN A 267 -13.37 8.79 -15.08
CA GLN A 267 -12.75 9.77 -16.00
C GLN A 267 -12.20 9.15 -17.30
N GLU A 268 -11.70 7.92 -17.26
CA GLU A 268 -11.14 7.21 -18.42
C GLU A 268 -12.17 6.40 -19.22
N GLN A 269 -13.43 6.38 -18.79
CA GLN A 269 -14.51 5.66 -19.46
C GLN A 269 -15.23 6.61 -20.41
N PHE A 270 -15.40 6.16 -21.65
CA PHE A 270 -16.23 6.82 -22.64
C PHE A 270 -16.74 5.81 -23.66
N ASP A 271 -17.87 6.13 -24.29
CA ASP A 271 -18.42 5.39 -25.43
C ASP A 271 -18.80 6.35 -26.55
N ILE A 272 -18.73 5.86 -27.79
CA ILE A 272 -19.19 6.57 -28.99
C ILE A 272 -20.33 5.76 -29.59
N VAL A 273 -21.54 6.30 -29.52
CA VAL A 273 -22.74 5.68 -30.09
C VAL A 273 -23.00 6.24 -31.48
N LEU A 274 -23.08 5.35 -32.46
CA LEU A 274 -23.39 5.65 -33.86
C LEU A 274 -24.91 5.74 -34.05
N LEU A 275 -25.41 6.87 -34.57
CA LEU A 275 -26.84 7.12 -34.82
C LEU A 275 -27.15 7.39 -36.30
#